data_AF-W1IBH7-F1
#
_entry.id   AF-W1IBH7-F1
#
_cell.length_a   1.000
_cell.length_b   1.000
_cell.length_c   1.000
_cell.angle_alpha   90.00
_cell.angle_beta   90.00
_cell.angle_gamma   90.00
#
_symmetry.space_group_name_H-M   'P 1'
#
loop_
_entity.id
_entity.type
_entity.pdbx_description
1 polymer ?
#
loop_
_entity_poly.entity_id
_entity_poly.type
_entity_poly.pdbx_seq_one_letter_code
_entity_poly.pdbx_strand_id
1 'polypeptide(L)'
;MKHLFNTFINFDAPMPWGIYFQDSATPQMEGLVELHDNIMYYLVLILFAVGWILFSIMKNFASTKTQISHKYLNHGTLIELIWTITPAVILILIAFPSFKLLYLMDEVNDPSMTILAEGHQWYWSYQYPDFIDSNEEFIEFDSYIVPDSDLEDGGLRMLEVDNRVIVPELTHIRFVITSGDVIHNK
;
A
#
# COMPACT_ATOMS: atom_id res chain seq x y z
N MET A 1 18.77 15.34 24.37
CA MET A 1 17.80 14.23 24.29
C MET A 1 16.64 14.53 23.34
N LYS A 2 16.02 15.73 23.35
CA LYS A 2 15.01 16.13 22.34
C LYS A 2 15.49 16.07 20.87
N HIS A 3 16.76 16.38 20.61
CA HIS A 3 17.30 16.38 19.25
C HIS A 3 17.46 15.00 18.59
N LEU A 4 17.54 13.91 19.39
CA LEU A 4 17.70 12.56 18.85
C LEU A 4 16.37 12.01 18.31
N PHE A 5 15.24 12.37 18.94
CA PHE A 5 13.92 11.93 18.48
C PHE A 5 13.51 12.59 17.16
N ASN A 6 13.85 13.87 16.92
CA ASN A 6 13.51 14.56 15.67
C ASN A 6 14.19 13.96 14.43
N THR A 7 15.33 13.28 14.58
CA THR A 7 16.01 12.63 13.46
C THR A 7 15.39 11.28 13.06
N PHE A 8 14.71 10.58 13.96
CA PHE A 8 14.06 9.30 13.62
C PHE A 8 12.75 9.48 12.82
N ILE A 9 12.08 10.63 12.96
CA ILE A 9 10.72 10.85 12.42
C ILE A 9 10.70 11.04 10.88
N ASN A 10 11.81 11.43 10.27
CA ASN A 10 11.82 11.83 8.86
C ASN A 10 12.09 10.69 7.86
N PHE A 11 12.41 9.48 8.32
CA PHE A 11 12.73 8.38 7.39
C PHE A 11 11.48 7.66 6.85
N ASP A 12 10.35 7.71 7.57
CA ASP A 12 9.12 7.01 7.17
C ASP A 12 8.01 7.98 6.69
N ALA A 13 8.22 9.28 6.83
CA ALA A 13 7.26 10.31 6.43
C ALA A 13 7.18 10.47 4.89
N PRO A 14 6.03 10.92 4.34
CA PRO A 14 5.94 11.17 2.90
C PRO A 14 6.93 12.25 2.46
N MET A 15 7.74 11.93 1.46
CA MET A 15 8.70 12.86 0.89
C MET A 15 8.10 13.66 -0.28
N PRO A 16 8.41 14.96 -0.40
CA PRO A 16 8.05 15.74 -1.58
C PRO A 16 8.57 15.07 -2.86
N TRP A 17 7.71 14.97 -3.88
CA TRP A 17 8.02 14.31 -5.15
C TRP A 17 8.29 12.80 -5.07
N GLY A 18 7.83 12.13 -4.01
CA GLY A 18 7.85 10.67 -3.93
C GLY A 18 7.10 10.02 -5.11
N ILE A 19 7.73 9.03 -5.74
CA ILE A 19 7.20 8.29 -6.90
C ILE A 19 6.99 6.79 -6.60
N TYR A 20 7.28 6.37 -5.38
CA TYR A 20 7.27 4.99 -4.93
C TYR A 20 6.67 4.90 -3.52
N PHE A 21 6.57 3.69 -2.95
CA PHE A 21 6.12 3.51 -1.57
C PHE A 21 7.07 4.17 -0.57
N GLN A 22 6.54 4.43 0.62
CA GLN A 22 7.35 4.76 1.80
C GLN A 22 8.20 3.55 2.20
N ASP A 23 9.24 3.81 3.00
CA ASP A 23 10.11 2.77 3.51
C ASP A 23 9.30 1.77 4.36
N SER A 24 9.58 0.49 4.15
CA SER A 24 8.85 -0.59 4.83
C SER A 24 9.33 -0.74 6.27
N ALA A 25 8.39 -0.72 7.22
CA ALA A 25 8.65 -1.00 8.63
C ALA A 25 8.14 -2.38 9.08
N THR A 26 7.52 -3.17 8.19
CA THR A 26 6.96 -4.49 8.52
C THR A 26 7.20 -5.52 7.42
N PRO A 27 7.33 -6.82 7.75
CA PRO A 27 7.43 -7.88 6.74
C PRO A 27 6.23 -7.91 5.78
N GLN A 28 5.05 -7.52 6.25
CA GLN A 28 3.84 -7.42 5.43
C GLN A 28 3.98 -6.34 4.36
N MET A 29 4.49 -5.16 4.72
CA MET A 29 4.70 -4.06 3.76
C MET A 29 5.80 -4.41 2.76
N GLU A 30 6.89 -5.06 3.19
CA GLU A 30 7.93 -5.54 2.27
C GLU A 30 7.36 -6.55 1.26
N GLY A 31 6.54 -7.50 1.72
CA GLY A 31 5.86 -8.44 0.84
C GLY A 31 4.90 -7.78 -0.15
N LEU A 32 4.20 -6.72 0.27
CA LEU A 32 3.33 -5.94 -0.62
C LEU A 32 4.13 -5.19 -1.70
N VAL A 33 5.28 -4.62 -1.33
CA VAL A 33 6.19 -3.94 -2.26
C VAL A 33 6.77 -4.94 -3.28
N GLU A 34 7.20 -6.13 -2.83
CA GLU A 34 7.66 -7.20 -3.72
C GLU A 34 6.55 -7.67 -4.68
N LEU A 35 5.33 -7.84 -4.18
CA LEU A 35 4.18 -8.21 -5.00
C LEU A 35 3.86 -7.13 -6.04
N HIS A 36 3.87 -5.86 -5.62
CA HIS A 36 3.66 -4.73 -6.51
C HIS A 36 4.68 -4.74 -7.65
N ASP A 37 5.98 -4.88 -7.34
CA ASP A 37 7.03 -4.87 -8.35
C ASP A 37 6.92 -6.03 -9.34
N ASN A 38 6.54 -7.22 -8.84
CA ASN A 38 6.27 -8.38 -9.67
C ASN A 38 5.10 -8.14 -10.65
N ILE A 39 4.00 -7.56 -10.16
CA ILE A 39 2.86 -7.19 -11.02
C ILE A 39 3.28 -6.12 -12.03
N MET A 40 3.98 -5.08 -11.59
CA MET A 40 4.43 -3.98 -12.43
C MET A 40 5.37 -4.45 -13.53
N TYR A 41 6.24 -5.43 -13.27
CA TYR A 41 7.09 -6.05 -14.28
C TYR A 41 6.26 -6.59 -15.47
N TYR A 42 5.21 -7.38 -15.20
CA TYR A 42 4.35 -7.90 -16.26
C TYR A 42 3.54 -6.80 -16.96
N LEU A 43 3.03 -5.83 -16.21
CA LEU A 43 2.26 -4.71 -16.79
C LEU A 43 3.11 -3.84 -17.71
N VAL A 44 4.35 -3.55 -17.33
CA VAL A 44 5.30 -2.80 -18.16
C VAL A 44 5.63 -3.58 -19.43
N LEU A 45 5.85 -4.90 -19.34
CA LEU A 45 6.06 -5.74 -20.53
C LEU A 45 4.87 -5.69 -21.49
N ILE A 46 3.63 -5.82 -20.97
CA ILE A 46 2.41 -5.73 -21.78
C ILE A 46 2.28 -4.33 -22.40
N LEU A 47 2.53 -3.27 -21.63
CA LEU A 47 2.46 -1.89 -22.10
C LEU A 47 3.43 -1.65 -23.28
N PHE A 48 4.68 -2.09 -23.16
CA PHE A 48 5.66 -1.97 -24.24
C PHE A 48 5.30 -2.83 -25.46
N ALA A 49 4.78 -4.06 -25.26
CA ALA A 49 4.36 -4.92 -26.35
C ALA A 49 3.20 -4.30 -27.15
N VAL A 50 2.16 -3.83 -26.46
CA VAL A 50 1.00 -3.15 -27.08
C VAL A 50 1.43 -1.85 -27.73
N GLY A 51 2.23 -1.02 -27.03
CA GLY A 51 2.75 0.23 -27.55
C GLY A 51 3.59 0.05 -28.82
N TRP A 52 4.44 -0.99 -28.86
CA TRP A 52 5.23 -1.33 -30.03
C TRP A 52 4.37 -1.79 -31.20
N ILE A 53 3.37 -2.65 -30.98
CA ILE A 53 2.45 -3.11 -32.02
C ILE A 53 1.70 -1.93 -32.62
N LEU A 54 1.14 -1.05 -31.78
CA LEU A 54 0.43 0.15 -32.22
C LEU A 54 1.35 1.08 -33.02
N PHE A 55 2.55 1.35 -32.51
CA PHE A 55 3.53 2.19 -33.21
C PHE A 55 3.92 1.58 -34.57
N SER A 56 4.14 0.27 -34.63
CA SER A 56 4.44 -0.47 -35.86
C SER A 56 3.30 -0.37 -36.87
N ILE A 57 2.05 -0.56 -36.42
CA ILE A 57 0.87 -0.42 -37.28
C ILE A 57 0.78 0.99 -37.84
N MET A 58 0.89 2.01 -36.98
CA MET A 58 0.87 3.42 -37.41
C MET A 58 2.00 3.74 -38.40
N LYS A 59 3.22 3.26 -38.15
CA LYS A 59 4.39 3.56 -38.99
C LYS A 59 4.36 2.85 -40.35
N ASN A 60 3.86 1.62 -40.41
CA ASN A 60 3.93 0.77 -41.60
C ASN A 60 2.65 0.82 -42.45
N PHE A 61 1.49 0.98 -41.79
CA PHE A 61 0.18 1.04 -42.46
C PHE A 61 -0.42 2.45 -42.46
N ALA A 62 0.42 3.48 -42.26
CA ALA A 62 0.02 4.86 -42.56
C ALA A 62 -0.46 4.98 -44.02
N SER A 63 -1.53 5.74 -44.24
CA SER A 63 -2.12 5.97 -45.57
C SER A 63 -1.11 6.53 -46.59
N THR A 64 -0.07 7.23 -46.10
CA THR A 64 1.04 7.74 -46.92
C THR A 64 1.96 6.66 -47.46
N LYS A 65 2.08 5.49 -46.79
CA LYS A 65 2.96 4.39 -47.18
C LYS A 65 2.22 3.22 -47.83
N THR A 66 1.06 2.85 -47.28
CA THR A 66 0.30 1.69 -47.74
C THR A 66 -1.10 2.13 -48.15
N GLN A 67 -1.33 2.24 -49.45
CA GLN A 67 -2.60 2.72 -50.02
C GLN A 67 -3.62 1.59 -50.24
N ILE A 68 -3.17 0.34 -50.34
CA ILE A 68 -4.03 -0.83 -50.58
C ILE A 68 -4.23 -1.59 -49.27
N SER A 69 -5.49 -1.81 -48.89
CA SER A 69 -5.85 -2.56 -47.68
C SER A 69 -6.18 -4.04 -47.99
N HIS A 70 -5.65 -4.95 -47.17
CA HIS A 70 -5.91 -6.39 -47.26
C HIS A 70 -7.24 -6.78 -46.60
N LYS A 71 -8.36 -6.33 -47.19
CA LYS A 71 -9.73 -6.46 -46.65
C LYS A 71 -10.31 -7.88 -46.51
N TYR A 72 -9.60 -8.90 -46.96
CA TYR A 72 -10.09 -10.29 -46.95
C TYR A 72 -9.46 -11.13 -45.81
N LEU A 73 -8.52 -10.55 -45.05
CA LEU A 73 -7.93 -11.17 -43.86
C LEU A 73 -8.85 -10.94 -42.65
N ASN A 74 -9.97 -11.65 -42.63
CA ASN A 74 -11.03 -11.41 -41.64
C ASN A 74 -11.04 -12.40 -40.48
N HIS A 75 -10.26 -13.47 -40.56
CA HIS A 75 -10.23 -14.52 -39.53
C HIS A 75 -8.82 -15.06 -39.33
N GLY A 76 -8.50 -15.42 -38.08
CA GLY A 76 -7.24 -16.03 -37.72
C GLY A 76 -7.33 -16.84 -36.44
N THR A 77 -7.95 -18.03 -36.49
CA THR A 77 -8.14 -18.90 -35.29
C THR A 77 -6.85 -19.07 -34.48
N LEU A 78 -5.71 -19.20 -35.16
CA LEU A 78 -4.43 -19.45 -34.51
C LEU A 78 -3.95 -18.23 -33.72
N ILE A 79 -4.11 -17.00 -34.25
CA ILE A 79 -3.71 -15.79 -33.51
C ILE A 79 -4.69 -15.51 -32.37
N GLU A 80 -5.97 -15.80 -32.58
CA GLU A 80 -7.02 -15.77 -31.55
C GLU A 80 -6.71 -16.66 -30.35
N LEU A 81 -6.28 -17.90 -30.63
CA LEU A 81 -5.89 -18.84 -29.61
C LEU A 81 -4.67 -18.33 -28.82
N ILE A 82 -3.65 -17.82 -29.51
CA ILE A 82 -2.42 -17.32 -28.87
C ILE A 82 -2.74 -16.15 -27.95
N TRP A 83 -3.44 -15.12 -28.43
CA TRP A 83 -3.73 -13.94 -27.59
C TRP A 83 -4.75 -14.22 -26.48
N THR A 84 -5.43 -15.37 -26.50
CA THR A 84 -6.34 -15.77 -25.41
C THR A 84 -5.59 -16.53 -24.32
N ILE A 85 -4.69 -17.44 -24.71
CA ILE A 85 -3.89 -18.23 -23.77
C ILE A 85 -2.81 -17.35 -23.11
N THR A 86 -2.14 -16.47 -23.85
CA THR A 86 -1.05 -15.67 -23.31
C THR A 86 -1.46 -14.82 -22.09
N PRO A 87 -2.55 -14.02 -22.12
CA PRO A 87 -3.02 -13.29 -20.94
C PRO A 87 -3.43 -14.20 -19.79
N ALA A 88 -4.06 -15.35 -20.07
CA ALA A 88 -4.46 -16.29 -19.03
C ALA A 88 -3.24 -16.85 -18.27
N VAL A 89 -2.16 -17.18 -18.97
CA VAL A 89 -0.90 -17.63 -18.35
C VAL A 89 -0.27 -16.51 -17.51
N ILE A 90 -0.23 -15.27 -18.01
CA ILE A 90 0.31 -14.12 -17.25
C ILE A 90 -0.48 -13.91 -15.96
N LEU A 91 -1.81 -13.99 -16.00
CA LEU A 91 -2.65 -13.85 -14.80
C LEU A 91 -2.36 -14.95 -13.77
N ILE A 92 -2.12 -16.19 -14.19
CA ILE A 92 -1.74 -17.28 -13.27
C ILE A 92 -0.39 -16.98 -12.60
N LEU A 93 0.60 -16.47 -13.36
CA LEU A 93 1.91 -16.11 -12.82
C LEU A 93 1.83 -14.97 -11.79
N ILE A 94 0.93 -14.01 -11.99
CA ILE A 94 0.65 -12.92 -11.03
C ILE A 94 -0.11 -13.45 -9.80
N ALA A 95 -1.08 -14.35 -10.02
CA ALA A 95 -1.94 -14.84 -8.95
C ALA A 95 -1.20 -15.68 -7.91
N PHE A 96 -0.18 -16.45 -8.33
CA PHE A 96 0.56 -17.33 -7.41
C PHE A 96 1.25 -16.58 -6.24
N PRO A 97 2.12 -15.57 -6.46
CA PRO A 97 2.70 -14.79 -5.38
C PRO A 97 1.65 -14.00 -4.59
N SER A 98 0.59 -13.53 -5.25
CA SER A 98 -0.52 -12.80 -4.60
C SER A 98 -1.24 -13.68 -3.57
N PHE A 99 -1.64 -14.90 -3.94
CA PHE A 99 -2.29 -15.82 -3.00
C PHE A 99 -1.36 -16.24 -1.87
N LYS A 100 -0.08 -16.51 -2.17
CA LYS A 100 0.91 -16.81 -1.14
C LYS A 100 0.99 -15.69 -0.10
N LEU A 101 1.09 -14.43 -0.53
CA LEU A 101 1.16 -13.29 0.37
C LEU A 101 -0.14 -13.11 1.16
N LEU A 102 -1.30 -13.27 0.52
CA LEU A 102 -2.60 -13.16 1.18
C LEU A 102 -2.70 -14.11 2.38
N TYR A 103 -2.31 -15.39 2.21
CA TYR A 103 -2.35 -16.35 3.30
C TYR A 103 -1.33 -16.03 4.40
N LEU A 104 -0.14 -15.54 4.06
CA LEU A 104 0.86 -15.12 5.04
C LEU A 104 0.40 -13.91 5.86
N MET A 105 -0.39 -13.01 5.28
CA MET A 105 -0.91 -11.82 5.97
C MET A 105 -2.10 -12.13 6.88
N ASP A 106 -2.86 -13.19 6.59
CA ASP A 106 -4.03 -13.60 7.38
C ASP A 106 -3.64 -14.41 8.63
N GLU A 107 -2.45 -15.02 8.63
CA GLU A 107 -1.92 -15.74 9.79
C GLU A 107 -1.57 -14.77 10.94
N VAL A 108 -2.42 -14.74 11.97
CA VAL A 108 -2.14 -14.02 13.22
C VAL A 108 -1.36 -14.93 14.16
N ASN A 109 -0.04 -14.74 14.21
CA ASN A 109 0.84 -15.40 15.18
C ASN A 109 0.70 -14.75 16.57
N ASP A 110 0.76 -15.57 17.62
CA ASP A 110 0.62 -15.22 19.05
C ASP A 110 1.14 -13.81 19.38
N PRO A 111 0.27 -12.79 19.46
CA PRO A 111 0.71 -11.42 19.67
C PRO A 111 1.19 -11.24 21.11
N SER A 112 2.28 -10.49 21.26
CA SER A 112 2.86 -10.16 22.55
C SER A 112 2.18 -8.95 23.22
N MET A 113 1.40 -8.19 22.44
CA MET A 113 0.74 -6.96 22.88
C MET A 113 -0.51 -6.72 22.03
N THR A 114 -1.58 -6.24 22.67
CA THR A 114 -2.81 -5.80 22.01
C THR A 114 -3.02 -4.30 22.22
N ILE A 115 -3.41 -3.60 21.15
CA ILE A 115 -3.83 -2.19 21.19
C ILE A 115 -5.23 -2.10 20.60
N LEU A 116 -6.16 -1.57 21.38
CA LEU A 116 -7.48 -1.20 20.89
C LEU A 116 -7.40 0.22 20.34
N ALA A 117 -7.85 0.41 19.09
CA ALA A 117 -7.97 1.71 18.46
C ALA A 117 -9.44 1.97 18.13
N GLU A 118 -10.04 2.95 18.79
CA GLU A 118 -11.42 3.37 18.56
C GLU A 118 -11.44 4.69 17.78
N GLY A 119 -12.09 4.67 16.62
CA GLY A 119 -12.31 5.87 15.82
C GLY A 119 -13.55 6.62 16.29
N HIS A 120 -13.39 7.90 16.60
CA HIS A 120 -14.48 8.83 16.88
C HIS A 120 -14.55 9.89 15.79
N GLN A 121 -15.61 10.70 15.78
CA GLN A 121 -15.71 11.83 14.85
C GLN A 121 -14.52 12.81 15.00
N TRP A 122 -13.55 12.63 14.09
CA TRP A 122 -12.33 13.42 13.88
C TRP A 122 -11.22 13.28 14.94
N TYR A 123 -11.18 12.16 15.68
CA TYR A 123 -10.05 11.79 16.54
C TYR A 123 -10.00 10.28 16.78
N TRP A 124 -8.93 9.81 17.39
CA TRP A 124 -8.74 8.41 17.74
C TRP A 124 -8.49 8.26 19.23
N SER A 125 -9.05 7.21 19.83
CA SER A 125 -8.76 6.83 21.21
C SER A 125 -8.04 5.49 21.20
N TYR A 126 -6.97 5.39 21.99
CA TYR A 126 -6.15 4.19 22.08
C TYR A 126 -6.16 3.65 23.49
N GLN A 127 -6.35 2.33 23.61
CA GLN A 127 -6.32 1.62 24.88
C GLN A 127 -5.33 0.46 24.81
N TYR A 128 -4.57 0.30 25.89
CA TYR A 128 -3.58 -0.77 26.09
C TYR A 128 -4.11 -1.75 27.14
N PRO A 129 -5.02 -2.67 26.78
CA PRO A 129 -5.72 -3.54 27.75
C PRO A 129 -4.79 -4.50 28.51
N ASP A 130 -3.59 -4.76 27.98
CA ASP A 130 -2.61 -5.65 28.62
C ASP A 130 -1.81 -4.94 29.74
N PHE A 131 -1.95 -3.62 29.88
CA PHE A 131 -1.17 -2.80 30.81
C PHE A 131 -2.08 -1.97 31.71
N ILE A 132 -1.73 -1.93 33.00
CA ILE A 132 -2.46 -1.22 34.04
C ILE A 132 -1.55 -0.13 34.61
N ASP A 133 -2.08 1.07 34.76
CA ASP A 133 -1.37 2.18 35.41
C ASP A 133 -1.46 2.09 36.95
N SER A 134 -0.73 2.96 37.64
CA SER A 134 -0.66 3.10 39.10
C SER A 134 -2.01 3.23 39.81
N ASN A 135 -3.06 3.64 39.11
CA ASN A 135 -4.43 3.75 39.62
C ASN A 135 -5.29 2.49 39.43
N GLU A 136 -4.72 1.36 39.01
CA GLU A 136 -5.42 0.11 38.68
C GLU A 136 -6.38 0.20 37.46
N GLU A 137 -6.20 1.20 36.61
CA GLU A 137 -6.94 1.41 35.36
C GLU A 137 -6.08 1.07 34.13
N PHE A 138 -6.72 0.71 33.02
CA PHE A 138 -6.00 0.50 31.76
C PHE A 138 -5.39 1.81 31.26
N ILE A 139 -4.24 1.73 30.61
CA ILE A 139 -3.67 2.91 29.95
C ILE A 139 -4.55 3.25 28.73
N GLU A 140 -5.16 4.43 28.74
CA GLU A 140 -5.96 4.96 27.64
C GLU A 140 -5.69 6.44 27.41
N PHE A 141 -5.81 6.89 26.15
CA PHE A 141 -5.71 8.30 25.79
C PHE A 141 -6.35 8.61 24.44
N ASP A 142 -6.75 9.87 24.28
CA ASP A 142 -7.22 10.42 23.01
C ASP A 142 -6.07 11.05 22.23
N SER A 143 -6.14 10.96 20.91
CA SER A 143 -5.17 11.46 19.95
C SER A 143 -5.85 12.40 18.97
N TYR A 144 -5.54 13.69 19.10
CA TYR A 144 -6.04 14.78 18.27
C TYR A 144 -4.94 15.34 17.38
N ILE A 145 -5.31 15.81 16.19
CA ILE A 145 -4.41 16.55 15.31
C ILE A 145 -4.04 17.88 15.97
N VAL A 146 -2.74 18.18 16.01
CA VAL A 146 -2.25 19.47 16.52
C VAL A 146 -2.64 20.59 15.54
N PRO A 147 -3.33 21.65 15.99
CA PRO A 147 -3.68 22.79 15.14
C PRO A 147 -2.43 23.52 14.60
N ASP A 148 -2.55 24.12 13.42
CA ASP A 148 -1.46 24.89 12.78
C ASP A 148 -0.89 26.02 13.69
N SER A 149 -1.69 26.56 14.63
CA SER A 149 -1.24 27.58 15.59
C SER A 149 -0.31 27.05 16.67
N ASP A 150 -0.42 25.76 16.99
CA ASP A 150 0.24 25.10 18.12
C ASP A 150 1.34 24.15 17.63
N LEU A 151 1.53 24.07 16.31
CA LEU A 151 2.52 23.22 15.67
C LEU A 151 3.93 23.78 15.90
N GLU A 152 4.80 22.98 16.52
CA GLU A 152 6.20 23.34 16.74
C GLU A 152 7.00 23.39 15.42
N ASP A 153 8.05 24.21 15.37
CA ASP A 153 8.96 24.27 14.22
C ASP A 153 9.56 22.89 13.92
N GLY A 154 9.30 22.40 12.70
CA GLY A 154 9.69 21.05 12.25
C GLY A 154 8.58 20.00 12.35
N GLY A 155 7.43 20.32 12.95
CA GLY A 155 6.25 19.46 12.95
C GLY A 155 5.63 19.32 11.56
N LEU A 156 5.04 18.14 11.29
CA LEU A 156 4.37 17.86 10.03
C LEU A 156 2.90 18.28 10.10
N ARG A 157 2.53 19.27 9.30
CA ARG A 157 1.15 19.76 9.21
C ARG A 157 0.19 18.64 8.80
N MET A 158 -0.93 18.50 9.52
CA MET A 158 -1.97 17.45 9.34
C MET A 158 -1.51 16.01 9.62
N LEU A 159 -0.31 15.79 10.15
CA LEU A 159 0.20 14.47 10.54
C LEU A 159 0.58 14.42 12.02
N GLU A 160 0.94 15.57 12.61
CA GLU A 160 1.28 15.66 14.01
C GLU A 160 0.04 15.55 14.91
N VAL A 161 0.19 14.78 15.99
CA VAL A 161 -0.85 14.55 17.00
C VAL A 161 -0.32 14.88 18.40
N ASP A 162 -1.21 15.21 19.32
CA ASP A 162 -0.86 15.55 20.70
C ASP A 162 -0.33 14.34 21.49
N ASN A 163 -1.00 13.18 21.38
CA ASN A 163 -0.62 11.93 21.99
C ASN A 163 -0.35 10.87 20.91
N ARG A 164 0.90 10.42 20.81
CA ARG A 164 1.33 9.42 19.83
C ARG A 164 1.19 8.01 20.41
N VAL A 165 0.83 7.05 19.55
CA VAL A 165 0.89 5.63 19.88
C VAL A 165 2.36 5.21 19.99
N ILE A 166 2.72 4.55 21.09
CA ILE A 166 4.08 4.08 21.35
C ILE A 166 4.05 2.57 21.41
N VAL A 167 4.95 1.95 20.63
CA VAL A 167 5.03 0.50 20.51
C VAL A 167 6.47 0.00 20.65
N PRO A 168 6.68 -1.19 21.23
CA PRO A 168 7.99 -1.81 21.26
C PRO A 168 8.38 -2.36 19.88
N GLU A 169 9.62 -2.07 19.46
CA GLU A 169 10.19 -2.58 18.22
C GLU A 169 10.37 -4.11 18.28
N LEU A 170 10.34 -4.77 17.10
CA LEU A 170 10.60 -6.21 16.95
C LEU A 170 9.67 -7.12 17.77
N THR A 171 8.43 -6.70 18.01
CA THR A 171 7.41 -7.48 18.71
C THR A 171 6.15 -7.65 17.86
N HIS A 172 5.43 -8.76 18.03
CA HIS A 172 4.16 -8.98 17.36
C HIS A 172 3.05 -8.23 18.10
N ILE A 173 2.44 -7.25 17.44
CA ILE A 173 1.39 -6.40 18.02
C ILE A 173 0.09 -6.66 17.27
N ARG A 174 -0.99 -6.88 18.02
CA ARG A 174 -2.35 -6.98 17.49
C ARG A 174 -3.04 -5.63 17.64
N PHE A 175 -3.47 -5.06 16.53
CA PHE A 175 -4.40 -3.94 16.53
C PHE A 175 -5.85 -4.45 16.43
N VAL A 176 -6.69 -4.04 17.37
CA VAL A 176 -8.13 -4.24 17.32
C VAL A 176 -8.75 -2.88 17.00
N ILE A 177 -9.24 -2.71 15.78
CA ILE A 177 -9.77 -1.43 15.31
C ILE A 177 -11.30 -1.51 15.30
N THR A 178 -11.94 -0.52 15.94
CA THR A 178 -13.39 -0.34 16.02
C THR A 178 -13.74 1.15 15.87
N SER A 179 -15.03 1.47 15.88
CA SER A 179 -15.52 2.86 15.89
C SER A 179 -16.68 3.01 16.87
N GLY A 180 -16.74 4.16 17.54
CA GLY A 180 -17.84 4.53 18.43
C GLY A 180 -19.04 5.14 17.70
N ASP A 181 -18.81 5.85 16.58
CA ASP A 181 -19.83 6.69 15.93
C ASP A 181 -20.12 6.28 14.47
N VAL A 182 -19.16 6.52 13.57
CA VAL A 182 -19.30 6.34 12.11
C VAL A 182 -18.16 5.49 11.56
N ILE A 183 -18.27 5.03 10.33
CA ILE A 183 -17.17 4.23 9.75
C ILE A 183 -15.92 5.11 9.59
N HIS A 184 -14.87 4.74 10.31
CA HIS A 184 -13.48 5.15 10.07
C HIS A 184 -12.75 3.96 9.42
N ASN A 185 -11.73 4.22 8.60
CA ASN A 185 -11.05 3.15 7.88
C ASN A 185 -10.25 2.26 8.86
N LYS A 186 -10.34 0.94 8.68
CA LYS A 186 -9.64 -0.10 9.44
C LYS A 186 -8.51 -0.69 8.62
#